data_AF-A0A946ZIF4-F1
#
_entry.id   AF-A0A946ZIF4-F1
#
_cell.length_a   1.000
_cell.length_b   1.000
_cell.length_c   1.000
_cell.angle_alpha   90.00
_cell.angle_beta   90.00
_cell.angle_gamma   90.00
#
_symmetry.space_group_name_H-M   'P 1'
#
loop_
_entity.id
_entity.type
_entity.pdbx_description
1 polymer ?
#
loop_
_entity_poly.entity_id
_entity_poly.type
_entity_poly.pdbx_seq_one_letter_code
_entity_poly.pdbx_strand_id
1 'polypeptide(L)'
;MKIKTINQEIASSAVVSLILCLSLFLSSFSIYAQDEALGELTFKTETIDFGAVMQGENGLRAFSFTNTGNSPVVISDIKTSCGCTVASAPDSPVLPGETAQIEVNYDTKRIGKFSKSITVISNARESRKILKIIGEIKKGPSK
;
A
#
# COMPACT_ATOMS: atom_id res chain seq x y z
N MET A 1 -24.93 40.57 54.79
CA MET A 1 -25.64 39.94 53.65
C MET A 1 -24.82 39.93 52.36
N LYS A 2 -24.10 41.01 51.99
CA LYS A 2 -23.31 41.09 50.74
C LYS A 2 -22.12 40.10 50.62
N ILE A 3 -21.41 39.79 51.70
CA ILE A 3 -20.21 38.91 51.69
C ILE A 3 -20.56 37.45 51.35
N LYS A 4 -21.73 36.96 51.79
CA LYS A 4 -22.18 35.58 51.53
C LYS A 4 -22.54 35.36 50.05
N THR A 5 -23.12 36.38 49.41
CA THR A 5 -23.45 36.39 47.97
C THR A 5 -22.19 36.43 47.11
N ILE A 6 -21.20 37.26 47.47
CA ILE A 6 -19.91 37.35 46.75
C ILE A 6 -19.16 36.00 46.75
N ASN A 7 -19.08 35.32 47.90
CA ASN A 7 -18.42 34.01 47.98
C ASN A 7 -19.16 32.92 47.18
N GLN A 8 -20.48 33.03 47.03
CA GLN A 8 -21.29 32.08 46.25
C GLN A 8 -21.13 32.28 44.73
N GLU A 9 -20.97 33.52 44.27
CA GLU A 9 -20.64 33.84 42.87
C GLU A 9 -19.20 33.45 42.51
N ILE A 10 -18.23 33.70 43.42
CA ILE A 10 -16.83 33.25 43.24
C ILE A 10 -16.74 31.73 43.18
N ALA A 11 -17.47 31.01 44.06
CA ALA A 11 -17.54 29.55 44.03
C ALA A 11 -18.17 29.01 42.73
N SER A 12 -19.24 29.66 42.24
CA SER A 12 -19.90 29.26 40.98
C SER A 12 -18.98 29.47 39.78
N SER A 13 -18.23 30.58 39.74
CA SER A 13 -17.24 30.87 38.69
C SER A 13 -16.08 29.87 38.70
N ALA A 14 -15.54 29.56 39.88
CA ALA A 14 -14.44 28.59 40.02
C ALA A 14 -14.86 27.16 39.61
N VAL A 15 -16.09 26.75 39.92
CA VAL A 15 -16.64 25.44 39.51
C VAL A 15 -16.84 25.39 38.00
N VAL A 16 -17.34 26.46 37.38
CA VAL A 16 -17.49 26.54 35.91
C VAL A 16 -16.13 26.50 35.21
N SER A 17 -15.12 27.22 35.73
CA SER A 17 -13.75 27.16 35.19
C SER A 17 -13.12 25.77 35.35
N LEU A 18 -13.36 25.08 36.47
CA LEU A 18 -12.83 23.73 36.70
C LEU A 18 -13.50 22.69 35.78
N ILE A 19 -14.81 22.80 35.55
CA ILE A 19 -15.55 21.94 34.62
C ILE A 19 -15.08 22.19 33.18
N LEU A 20 -14.85 23.46 32.80
CA LEU A 20 -14.36 23.81 31.47
C LEU A 20 -12.94 23.26 31.24
N CYS A 21 -12.03 23.42 32.20
CA CYS A 21 -10.67 22.86 32.13
C CYS A 21 -10.67 21.33 32.06
N LEU A 22 -11.55 20.65 32.83
CA LEU A 22 -11.66 19.19 32.79
C LEU A 22 -12.22 18.69 31.46
N SER A 23 -13.18 19.40 30.87
CA SER A 23 -13.74 19.07 29.56
C SER A 23 -12.73 19.24 28.42
N LEU A 24 -11.88 20.27 28.49
CA LEU A 24 -10.80 20.48 27.53
C LEU A 24 -9.71 19.41 27.66
N PHE A 25 -9.38 18.98 28.89
CA PHE A 25 -8.42 17.91 29.12
C PHE A 25 -8.89 16.54 28.61
N LEU A 26 -10.19 16.23 28.73
CA LEU A 26 -10.80 14.99 28.22
C LEU A 26 -10.84 14.94 26.68
N SER A 27 -10.99 16.10 26.01
CA SER A 27 -11.02 16.15 24.53
C SER A 27 -9.67 15.80 23.88
N SER A 28 -8.55 16.01 24.57
CA SER A 28 -7.20 15.71 24.07
C SER A 28 -6.88 14.21 23.98
N PHE A 29 -7.65 13.34 24.67
CA PHE A 29 -7.44 11.88 24.60
C PHE A 29 -8.00 11.24 23.31
N SER A 30 -8.97 11.88 22.66
CA SER A 30 -9.66 11.30 21.49
C SER A 30 -8.86 11.39 20.19
N ILE A 31 -7.77 12.15 20.16
CA ILE A 31 -6.98 12.42 18.94
C ILE A 31 -6.00 11.27 18.63
N TYR A 32 -5.68 10.39 19.59
CA TYR A 32 -4.68 9.33 19.42
C TYR A 32 -5.23 7.97 18.99
N ALA A 33 -6.54 7.84 18.72
CA ALA A 33 -7.21 6.54 18.54
C ALA A 33 -7.60 6.18 17.09
N GLN A 34 -7.14 6.91 16.08
CA GLN A 34 -7.50 6.67 14.68
C GLN A 34 -6.28 6.35 13.81
N ASP A 35 -5.63 5.22 14.06
CA ASP A 35 -4.90 4.54 12.99
C ASP A 35 -5.92 3.61 12.33
N GLU A 36 -6.47 4.04 11.18
CA GLU A 36 -7.35 3.15 10.42
C GLU A 36 -6.58 1.86 10.12
N ALA A 37 -7.17 0.72 10.50
CA ALA A 37 -6.61 -0.57 10.17
C ALA A 37 -6.64 -0.75 8.64
N LEU A 38 -5.56 -0.33 7.99
CA LEU A 38 -5.34 -0.47 6.56
C LEU A 38 -4.38 -1.64 6.31
N GLY A 39 -4.56 -2.30 5.16
CA GLY A 39 -3.58 -3.25 4.66
C GLY A 39 -2.38 -2.51 4.07
N GLU A 40 -1.23 -3.18 4.00
CA GLU A 40 0.00 -2.59 3.46
C GLU A 40 0.78 -3.66 2.70
N LEU A 41 1.08 -3.43 1.43
CA LEU A 41 1.82 -4.38 0.61
C LEU A 41 3.30 -4.03 0.60
N THR A 42 4.11 -4.84 1.27
CA THR A 42 5.57 -4.73 1.26
C THR A 42 6.16 -5.71 0.26
N PHE A 43 6.74 -5.19 -0.82
CA PHE A 43 7.37 -5.99 -1.87
C PHE A 43 8.84 -6.30 -1.53
N LYS A 44 9.30 -7.52 -1.83
CA LYS A 44 10.74 -7.86 -1.69
C LYS A 44 11.62 -7.04 -2.64
N THR A 45 11.10 -6.73 -3.82
CA THR A 45 11.69 -5.81 -4.77
C THR A 45 10.57 -5.16 -5.58
N GLU A 46 10.74 -3.91 -5.95
CA GLU A 46 9.85 -3.21 -6.87
C GLU A 46 10.36 -3.24 -8.31
N THR A 47 11.59 -3.73 -8.54
CA THR A 47 12.17 -3.91 -9.88
C THR A 47 12.74 -5.31 -10.06
N ILE A 48 12.35 -5.97 -11.15
CA ILE A 48 12.97 -7.23 -11.60
C ILE A 48 13.73 -6.97 -12.90
N ASP A 49 15.03 -7.26 -12.89
CA ASP A 49 15.86 -7.33 -14.09
C ASP A 49 15.86 -8.76 -14.63
N PHE A 50 15.41 -8.91 -15.87
CA PHE A 50 15.44 -10.18 -16.58
C PHE A 50 16.85 -10.53 -17.07
N GLY A 51 17.75 -9.54 -17.12
CA GLY A 51 19.03 -9.64 -17.79
C GLY A 51 18.84 -9.80 -19.30
N ALA A 52 19.74 -10.59 -19.90
CA ALA A 52 19.61 -11.02 -21.29
C ALA A 52 18.81 -12.33 -21.36
N VAL A 53 17.70 -12.32 -22.11
CA VAL A 53 16.85 -13.49 -22.36
C VAL A 53 16.85 -13.79 -23.84
N MET A 54 16.96 -15.05 -24.26
CA MET A 54 16.95 -15.38 -25.67
C MET A 54 15.52 -15.33 -26.23
N GLN A 55 15.41 -14.99 -27.50
CA GLN A 55 14.12 -14.90 -28.18
C GLN A 55 13.35 -16.23 -28.06
N GLY A 56 12.12 -16.17 -27.54
CA GLY A 56 11.26 -17.34 -27.36
C GLY A 56 11.49 -18.13 -26.07
N GLU A 57 12.42 -17.71 -25.20
CA GLU A 57 12.56 -18.29 -23.86
C GLU A 57 11.46 -17.82 -22.90
N ASN A 58 11.48 -18.36 -21.67
CA ASN A 58 10.49 -18.07 -20.64
C ASN A 58 10.52 -16.60 -20.19
N GLY A 59 9.41 -15.90 -20.43
CA GLY A 59 9.17 -14.51 -20.02
C GLY A 59 8.55 -14.34 -18.63
N LEU A 60 8.38 -15.42 -17.85
CA LEU A 60 7.73 -15.39 -16.54
C LEU A 60 8.69 -14.92 -15.44
N ARG A 61 8.26 -13.95 -14.63
CA ARG A 61 8.86 -13.55 -13.36
C ARG A 61 7.76 -13.29 -12.33
N ALA A 62 8.12 -13.25 -11.06
CA ALA A 62 7.16 -13.00 -9.99
C ALA A 62 7.69 -11.99 -8.97
N PHE A 63 6.86 -11.02 -8.64
CA PHE A 63 7.09 -10.10 -7.53
C PHE A 63 6.48 -10.70 -6.26
N SER A 64 7.32 -11.14 -5.32
CA SER A 64 6.84 -11.58 -4.01
C SER A 64 6.60 -10.37 -3.10
N PHE A 65 5.50 -10.40 -2.36
CA PHE A 65 5.13 -9.38 -1.40
C PHE A 65 4.43 -9.97 -0.19
N THR A 66 4.41 -9.22 0.91
CA THR A 66 3.73 -9.59 2.15
C THR A 66 2.76 -8.47 2.53
N ASN A 67 1.57 -8.82 3.01
CA ASN A 67 0.70 -7.84 3.66
C ASN A 67 1.21 -7.56 5.07
N THR A 68 1.91 -6.46 5.27
CA THR A 68 2.46 -6.03 6.56
C THR A 68 1.52 -5.15 7.37
N GLY A 69 0.33 -4.85 6.82
CA GLY A 69 -0.70 -4.06 7.49
C GLY A 69 -1.60 -4.90 8.38
N ASN A 70 -2.65 -4.26 8.90
CA ASN A 70 -3.54 -4.85 9.91
C ASN A 70 -4.92 -5.26 9.35
N SER A 71 -5.12 -5.11 8.04
CA SER A 71 -6.36 -5.47 7.35
C SER A 71 -6.10 -6.25 6.06
N PRO A 72 -7.04 -7.12 5.62
CA PRO A 72 -6.93 -7.83 4.35
C PRO A 72 -6.79 -6.90 3.14
N VAL A 73 -5.91 -7.26 2.21
CA VAL A 73 -5.72 -6.52 0.95
C VAL A 73 -6.31 -7.27 -0.23
N VAL A 74 -7.15 -6.60 -1.00
CA VAL A 74 -7.68 -7.06 -2.28
C VAL A 74 -7.01 -6.26 -3.40
N ILE A 75 -6.37 -6.96 -4.34
CA ILE A 75 -5.89 -6.37 -5.57
C ILE A 75 -7.05 -6.36 -6.56
N SER A 76 -7.55 -5.18 -6.91
CA SER A 76 -8.74 -5.03 -7.75
C SER A 76 -8.43 -4.97 -9.23
N ASP A 77 -7.20 -4.58 -9.60
CA ASP A 77 -6.78 -4.46 -11.00
C ASP A 77 -5.25 -4.43 -11.12
N ILE A 78 -4.75 -4.83 -12.28
CA ILE A 78 -3.34 -4.69 -12.68
C ILE A 78 -3.27 -4.12 -14.09
N LYS A 79 -2.57 -2.98 -14.23
CA LYS A 79 -2.38 -2.31 -15.53
C LYS A 79 -0.94 -2.40 -15.97
N THR A 80 -0.71 -2.91 -17.18
CA THR A 80 0.62 -2.94 -17.81
C THR A 80 0.78 -1.81 -18.81
N SER A 81 2.01 -1.34 -19.04
CA SER A 81 2.27 -0.21 -19.95
C SER A 81 2.09 -0.52 -21.45
N CYS A 82 2.04 -1.80 -21.83
CA CYS A 82 1.84 -2.28 -23.20
C CYS A 82 1.16 -3.65 -23.18
N GLY A 83 0.48 -4.03 -24.28
CA GLY A 83 0.02 -5.41 -24.50
C GLY A 83 1.13 -6.45 -24.70
N CYS A 84 2.38 -6.10 -24.40
CA CYS A 84 3.54 -6.99 -24.45
C CYS A 84 3.90 -7.62 -23.09
N THR A 85 3.12 -7.30 -22.07
CA THR A 85 3.26 -7.81 -20.72
C THR A 85 1.88 -8.19 -20.21
N VAL A 86 1.73 -9.43 -19.75
CA VAL A 86 0.56 -9.92 -19.03
C VAL A 86 0.96 -10.05 -17.57
N ALA A 87 0.10 -9.62 -16.65
CA ALA A 87 0.33 -9.75 -15.23
C ALA A 87 -0.92 -10.28 -14.53
N SER A 88 -0.73 -11.10 -13.50
CA SER A 88 -1.81 -11.69 -12.69
C SER A 88 -1.51 -11.52 -11.20
N ALA A 89 -2.57 -11.36 -10.42
CA ALA A 89 -2.54 -11.28 -8.97
C ALA A 89 -3.34 -12.44 -8.37
N PRO A 90 -3.23 -12.68 -7.05
CA PRO A 90 -4.11 -13.59 -6.34
C PRO A 90 -5.57 -13.12 -6.41
N ASP A 91 -6.49 -14.06 -6.61
CA ASP A 91 -7.94 -13.79 -6.63
C ASP A 91 -8.54 -13.60 -5.22
N SER A 92 -7.88 -14.14 -4.20
CA SER A 92 -8.29 -14.04 -2.81
C SER A 92 -7.65 -12.84 -2.11
N PRO A 93 -8.33 -12.25 -1.10
CA PRO A 93 -7.71 -11.25 -0.24
C PRO A 93 -6.43 -11.81 0.42
N VAL A 94 -5.37 -11.00 0.46
CA VAL A 94 -4.12 -11.32 1.15
C VAL A 94 -4.26 -10.88 2.60
N LEU A 95 -4.28 -11.82 3.53
CA LEU A 95 -4.50 -11.57 4.95
C LEU A 95 -3.27 -10.91 5.61
N PRO A 96 -3.42 -10.23 6.76
CA PRO A 96 -2.29 -9.73 7.53
C PRO A 96 -1.22 -10.81 7.80
N GLY A 97 0.04 -10.49 7.50
CA GLY A 97 1.18 -11.40 7.60
C GLY A 97 1.32 -12.41 6.46
N GLU A 98 0.34 -12.52 5.57
CA GLU A 98 0.37 -13.45 4.44
C GLU A 98 1.30 -12.95 3.33
N THR A 99 1.99 -13.89 2.68
CA THR A 99 2.84 -13.63 1.52
C THR A 99 2.18 -14.15 0.27
N ALA A 100 2.21 -13.35 -0.79
CA ALA A 100 1.68 -13.70 -2.10
C ALA A 100 2.59 -13.19 -3.22
N GLN A 101 2.21 -13.44 -4.47
CA GLN A 101 3.00 -13.08 -5.65
C GLN A 101 2.15 -12.41 -6.73
N ILE A 102 2.76 -11.47 -7.44
CA ILE A 102 2.26 -10.96 -8.72
C ILE A 102 3.12 -11.58 -9.82
N GLU A 103 2.51 -12.42 -10.65
CA GLU A 103 3.20 -13.02 -11.79
C GLU A 103 3.16 -12.06 -12.98
N VAL A 104 4.27 -12.00 -13.71
CA VAL A 104 4.45 -11.14 -14.87
C VAL A 104 5.08 -11.94 -15.98
N ASN A 105 4.41 -12.02 -17.12
CA ASN A 105 4.89 -12.68 -18.32
C ASN A 105 5.13 -11.65 -19.43
N TYR A 106 6.39 -11.48 -19.82
CA TYR A 106 6.79 -10.62 -20.93
C TYR A 106 6.89 -11.40 -22.25
N ASP A 107 6.42 -10.79 -23.34
CA ASP A 107 6.54 -11.34 -24.70
C ASP A 107 8.00 -11.34 -25.19
N THR A 108 8.69 -12.46 -24.96
CA THR A 108 10.09 -12.68 -25.35
C THR A 108 10.29 -12.85 -26.86
N LYS A 109 9.26 -12.69 -27.69
CA LYS A 109 9.43 -12.64 -29.16
C LYS A 109 9.93 -11.27 -29.63
N ARG A 110 9.81 -10.24 -28.79
CA ARG A 110 10.17 -8.84 -29.09
C ARG A 110 11.63 -8.56 -28.76
N ILE A 111 12.49 -8.72 -29.76
CA ILE A 111 13.93 -8.45 -29.66
C ILE A 111 14.19 -7.00 -29.24
N GLY A 112 15.20 -6.80 -28.39
CA GLY A 112 15.67 -5.50 -27.94
C GLY A 112 15.48 -5.27 -26.44
N LYS A 113 15.93 -4.10 -25.99
CA LYS A 113 15.81 -3.68 -24.60
C LYS A 113 14.37 -3.31 -24.26
N PHE A 114 13.94 -3.65 -23.06
CA PHE A 114 12.64 -3.25 -22.54
C PHE A 114 12.74 -2.69 -21.12
N SER A 115 11.81 -1.79 -20.82
CA SER A 115 11.54 -1.25 -19.50
C SER A 115 10.04 -1.04 -19.42
N LYS A 116 9.35 -1.83 -18.60
CA LYS A 116 7.88 -1.82 -18.49
C LYS A 116 7.46 -1.60 -17.05
N SER A 117 6.33 -0.92 -16.91
CA SER A 117 5.70 -0.65 -15.61
C SER A 117 4.43 -1.47 -15.47
N ILE A 118 4.21 -1.98 -14.27
CA ILE A 118 3.04 -2.73 -13.85
C ILE A 118 2.43 -1.96 -12.67
N THR A 119 1.25 -1.40 -12.84
CA THR A 119 0.54 -0.67 -11.79
C THR A 119 -0.46 -1.60 -11.12
N VAL A 120 -0.22 -1.90 -9.85
CA VAL A 120 -1.07 -2.69 -8.97
C VAL A 120 -2.06 -1.76 -8.28
N ILE A 121 -3.35 -2.03 -8.41
CA ILE A 121 -4.42 -1.24 -7.80
C ILE A 121 -5.06 -2.08 -6.69
N SER A 122 -5.15 -1.52 -5.47
CA SER A 122 -5.67 -2.25 -4.30
C SER A 122 -6.34 -1.33 -3.28
N ASN A 123 -6.94 -1.92 -2.25
CA ASN A 123 -7.43 -1.22 -1.06
C ASN A 123 -6.36 -1.04 0.04
N ALA A 124 -5.08 -1.32 -0.24
CA ALA A 124 -4.00 -1.06 0.71
C ALA A 124 -3.79 0.44 0.93
N ARG A 125 -3.02 0.79 1.97
CA ARG A 125 -2.60 2.17 2.30
C ARG A 125 -2.06 2.91 1.08
N GLU A 126 -1.25 2.22 0.27
CA GLU A 126 -0.88 2.68 -1.07
C GLU A 126 -1.81 2.04 -2.11
N SER A 127 -2.87 2.77 -2.48
CA SER A 127 -3.88 2.28 -3.43
C SER A 127 -3.33 1.99 -4.83
N ARG A 128 -2.18 2.56 -5.19
CA ARG A 128 -1.51 2.36 -6.49
C ARG A 128 -0.01 2.15 -6.29
N LYS A 129 0.44 0.90 -6.41
CA LYS A 129 1.86 0.54 -6.39
C LYS A 129 2.37 0.33 -7.82
N ILE A 130 3.51 0.92 -8.17
CA ILE A 130 4.14 0.73 -9.48
C ILE A 130 5.34 -0.21 -9.32
N LEU A 131 5.32 -1.32 -10.06
CA LEU A 131 6.43 -2.26 -10.19
C LEU A 131 7.06 -2.12 -11.58
N LYS A 132 8.33 -2.50 -11.71
CA LYS A 132 9.10 -2.34 -12.95
C LYS A 132 9.78 -3.63 -13.36
N ILE A 133 9.69 -3.96 -14.65
CA ILE A 133 10.53 -4.99 -15.26
C ILE A 133 11.47 -4.35 -16.27
N ILE A 134 12.73 -4.79 -16.28
CA ILE A 134 13.74 -4.37 -17.27
C ILE A 134 14.43 -5.60 -17.84
N GLY A 135 15.06 -5.44 -19.00
CA GLY A 135 15.90 -6.49 -19.58
C GLY A 135 16.16 -6.27 -21.06
N GLU A 136 16.73 -7.29 -21.69
CA GLU A 136 17.01 -7.31 -23.12
C GLU A 136 16.69 -8.69 -23.71
N ILE A 137 15.87 -8.70 -24.76
CA ILE A 137 15.66 -9.91 -25.55
C ILE A 137 16.70 -9.97 -26.67
N LYS A 138 17.53 -11.01 -26.67
CA LYS A 138 18.56 -11.25 -27.69
C LYS A 138 18.07 -12.25 -28.73
N LYS A 139 18.48 -12.06 -29.98
CA LYS A 139 18.19 -13.01 -31.05
C LYS A 139 18.84 -14.36 -30.73
N GLY A 140 18.05 -15.44 -30.78
CA GLY A 140 18.56 -16.81 -30.73
C GLY A 140 19.59 -17.06 -31.83
N PRO A 141 20.52 -18.02 -31.67
CA PRO A 141 21.38 -18.42 -32.78
C PRO A 141 20.49 -18.82 -33.96
N SER A 142 20.65 -18.14 -35.09
CA SER A 142 19.99 -18.50 -36.34
C SER A 142 20.43 -19.91 -36.70
N LYS A 143 19.49 -20.87 -36.66
CA LYS A 143 19.65 -22.17 -37.30
C LYS A 143 19.70 -22.00 -38.81
#